data_AF-A0A0B1YPE7-F1
#
_entry.id   AF-A0A0B1YPE7-F1
#
_cell.length_a   1.000
_cell.length_b   1.000
_cell.length_c   1.000
_cell.angle_alpha   90.00
_cell.angle_beta   90.00
_cell.angle_gamma   90.00
#
_symmetry.space_group_name_H-M   'P 1'
#
loop_
_entity.id
_entity.type
_entity.pdbx_description
1 polymer ?
#
loop_
_entity_poly.entity_id
_entity_poly.type
_entity_poly.pdbx_seq_one_letter_code
_entity_poly.pdbx_strand_id
1 'polypeptide(L)' 'MKGKSTFSQADAERIRDLLRQVRAAATGDQKKLRDRLRIDVGFYISDFTRSNTGFTAADFDGLVDHGTIQII' A
#
# COMPACT_ATOMS: atom_id res chain seq x y z
N MET A 1 13.89 -2.97 2.96
CA MET A 1 12.52 -2.69 3.43
C MET A 1 12.58 -1.84 4.68
N LYS A 2 11.72 -0.82 4.77
CA LYS A 2 11.47 -0.04 5.99
C LYS A 2 10.19 -0.47 6.71
N GLY A 3 9.24 -1.06 5.97
CA GLY A 3 7.98 -1.58 6.46
C GLY A 3 7.95 -3.10 6.65
N LYS A 4 6.76 -3.59 7.01
CA LYS A 4 6.47 -5.02 7.13
C LYS A 4 6.13 -5.62 5.76
N SER A 5 6.37 -6.91 5.57
CA SER A 5 5.86 -7.72 4.45
C SER A 5 4.76 -8.70 4.88
N THR A 6 4.41 -8.71 6.16
CA THR A 6 3.36 -9.56 6.71
C THR A 6 2.28 -8.68 7.31
N PHE A 7 1.04 -8.92 6.91
CA PHE A 7 -0.12 -8.11 7.29
C PHE A 7 -1.27 -9.02 7.70
N SER A 8 -2.13 -8.55 8.60
CA SER A 8 -3.40 -9.24 8.84
C SER A 8 -4.36 -9.07 7.66
N GLN A 9 -5.39 -9.91 7.58
CA GLN A 9 -6.48 -9.71 6.62
C GLN A 9 -7.08 -8.29 6.69
N ALA A 10 -7.27 -7.77 7.90
CA ALA A 10 -7.80 -6.42 8.12
C ALA A 10 -6.83 -5.32 7.65
N ASP A 11 -5.53 -5.48 7.88
CA ASP A 11 -4.51 -4.56 7.37
C ASP A 11 -4.48 -4.57 5.83
N ALA A 12 -4.55 -5.75 5.21
CA ALA A 12 -4.56 -5.88 3.76
C ALA A 12 -5.78 -5.19 3.13
N GLU A 13 -6.97 -5.35 3.71
CA GLU A 13 -8.17 -4.64 3.30
C GLU A 13 -8.02 -3.13 3.44
N ARG A 14 -7.43 -2.66 4.53
CA ARG A 14 -7.19 -1.23 4.75
C ARG A 14 -6.14 -0.66 3.79
N ILE A 15 -5.09 -1.42 3.46
CA ILE A 15 -4.09 -1.04 2.45
C ILE A 15 -4.78 -0.87 1.09
N ARG A 16 -5.60 -1.85 0.66
CA ARG A 16 -6.35 -1.77 -0.61
C ARG A 16 -7.25 -0.55 -0.66
N ASP A 17 -8.00 -0.29 0.40
CA ASP A 17 -8.90 0.87 0.48
C ASP A 17 -8.13 2.20 0.38
N LEU A 18 -7.07 2.35 1.17
CA LEU A 18 -6.21 3.53 1.12
C LEU A 18 -5.58 3.73 -0.26
N LEU A 19 -5.12 2.66 -0.92
CA LEU A 19 -4.56 2.74 -2.27
C LEU A 19 -5.60 3.18 -3.31
N ARG A 20 -6.85 2.70 -3.20
CA ARG A 20 -7.96 3.17 -4.07
C ARG A 20 -8.22 4.66 -3.84
N GLN A 21 -8.28 5.10 -2.58
CA GLN A 21 -8.46 6.52 -2.24
C GLN A 21 -7.30 7.39 -2.76
N VAL A 22 -6.04 6.92 -2.65
CA VAL A 22 -4.87 7.65 -3.19
C VAL A 22 -5.05 7.92 -4.68
N ARG A 23 -5.58 6.95 -5.44
CA ARG A 23 -5.75 7.11 -6.90
C ARG A 23 -6.94 7.98 -7.27
N ALA A 24 -7.98 8.05 -6.43
CA ALA A 24 -9.13 8.92 -6.63
C ALA A 24 -8.90 10.36 -6.14
N ALA A 25 -7.96 10.58 -5.21
CA ALA A 25 -7.72 11.87 -4.59
C ALA A 25 -6.90 12.84 -5.46
N ALA A 26 -7.17 14.14 -5.31
CA ALA A 26 -6.35 15.20 -5.86
C ALA A 26 -4.94 15.19 -5.25
N THR A 27 -3.94 15.67 -6.01
CA THR A 27 -2.51 15.57 -5.69
C THR A 27 -2.14 15.97 -4.25
N GLY A 28 -2.78 17.02 -3.71
CA GLY A 28 -2.55 17.50 -2.34
C GLY A 28 -2.95 16.50 -1.25
N ASP A 29 -4.05 15.76 -1.45
CA ASP A 29 -4.56 14.79 -0.48
C ASP A 29 -3.93 13.41 -0.63
N GLN A 30 -3.38 13.09 -1.81
CA GLN A 30 -2.63 11.86 -2.01
C GLN A 30 -1.45 11.73 -1.03
N LYS A 31 -0.80 12.85 -0.68
CA LYS A 31 0.29 12.82 0.31
C LYS A 31 -0.21 12.33 1.67
N LYS A 32 -1.31 12.89 2.16
CA LYS A 32 -1.91 12.51 3.46
C LYS A 32 -2.32 11.04 3.47
N LEU A 33 -2.93 10.56 2.39
CA LEU A 33 -3.33 9.16 2.26
C LEU A 33 -2.13 8.21 2.21
N ARG A 34 -1.04 8.58 1.53
CA ARG A 34 0.22 7.81 1.57
C ARG A 34 0.88 7.82 2.93
N ASP A 35 0.78 8.92 3.67
CA ASP A 35 1.30 8.98 5.04
C ASP A 35 0.47 8.05 5.97
N ARG A 36 -0.85 7.94 5.76
CA ARG A 36 -1.70 6.96 6.45
C ARG A 36 -1.33 5.51 6.16
N LEU A 37 -0.94 5.15 4.92
CA LEU A 37 -0.42 3.81 4.64
C LEU A 37 0.78 3.46 5.54
N ARG A 38 1.64 4.43 5.83
CA ARG A 38 2.83 4.23 6.67
C ARG A 38 2.47 4.20 8.15
N ILE A 39 1.63 5.13 8.60
CA ILE A 39 1.30 5.33 10.02
C ILE A 39 0.31 4.26 10.51
N ASP A 40 -0.77 4.03 9.76
CA ASP A 40 -1.88 3.18 10.19
C ASP A 40 -1.51 1.69 10.09
N VAL A 41 -0.82 1.30 9.01
CA VAL A 41 -0.59 -0.11 8.65
C VAL A 41 0.88 -0.47 8.42
N GLY A 42 1.81 0.49 8.51
CA GLY A 42 3.24 0.21 8.31
C GLY A 42 3.62 -0.18 6.88
N PHE A 43 2.79 0.18 5.89
CA PHE A 43 3.00 -0.13 4.48
C PHE A 43 3.76 1.01 3.77
N TYR A 44 4.91 0.67 3.19
CA TYR A 44 5.76 1.60 2.45
C TYR A 44 5.82 1.20 0.99
N ILE A 45 5.09 1.92 0.12
CA ILE A 45 5.11 1.69 -1.34
C ILE A 45 6.55 1.61 -1.90
N SER A 46 7.45 2.45 -1.38
CA SER A 46 8.86 2.51 -1.82
C SER A 46 9.67 1.25 -1.51
N ASP A 47 9.16 0.35 -0.68
CA ASP A 47 9.81 -0.93 -0.43
C ASP A 47 9.59 -1.93 -1.58
N PHE A 48 8.52 -1.75 -2.34
CA PHE A 48 8.10 -2.70 -3.38
C PHE A 48 8.23 -2.12 -4.80
N THR A 49 8.35 -0.79 -4.94
CA THR A 49 8.61 -0.17 -6.24
C THR A 49 9.43 1.10 -6.10
N ARG A 50 10.22 1.40 -7.15
CA ARG A 50 10.89 2.70 -7.33
C ARG A 50 10.16 3.60 -8.33
N SER A 51 9.04 3.14 -8.89
CA SER A 51 8.30 3.87 -9.91
C SER A 51 7.50 5.04 -9.33
N ASN A 52 7.47 6.14 -10.07
CA ASN A 52 6.62 7.30 -9.80
C ASN A 52 5.27 7.22 -10.55
N THR A 53 5.00 6.15 -11.31
CA THR A 53 3.75 5.96 -12.08
C THR A 53 2.51 5.77 -11.20
N GLY A 54 2.72 5.60 -9.90
CA GLY A 54 1.67 5.45 -8.89
C GLY A 54 1.35 3.98 -8.65
N PHE A 55 1.42 3.60 -7.38
CA PHE A 55 1.17 2.24 -6.91
C PHE A 55 -0.32 2.09 -6.57
N THR A 56 -0.91 0.97 -6.98
CA THR A 56 -2.34 0.68 -6.92
C THR A 56 -2.66 -0.53 -6.05
N ALA A 57 -3.94 -0.75 -5.76
CA ALA A 57 -4.38 -1.96 -5.06
C ALA A 57 -4.08 -3.24 -5.85
N ALA A 58 -4.12 -3.19 -7.19
CA ALA A 58 -3.78 -4.33 -8.03
C ALA A 58 -2.28 -4.67 -7.94
N ASP A 59 -1.40 -3.67 -7.82
CA ASP A 59 0.02 -3.91 -7.57
C ASP A 59 0.24 -4.58 -6.21
N PHE A 60 -0.51 -4.17 -5.18
CA PHE A 60 -0.48 -4.83 -3.89
C PHE A 60 -0.95 -6.28 -3.97
N ASP A 61 -2.08 -6.54 -4.64
CA ASP A 61 -2.60 -7.90 -4.82
C ASP A 61 -1.61 -8.78 -5.59
N GLY A 62 -0.94 -8.25 -6.62
CA GLY A 62 0.13 -8.96 -7.30
C GLY A 62 1.30 -9.34 -6.38
N LEU A 63 1.68 -8.48 -5.43
CA LEU A 63 2.73 -8.82 -4.44
C LEU A 63 2.28 -9.93 -3.47
N VAL A 64 0.99 -9.99 -3.14
CA VAL A 64 0.40 -11.06 -2.33
C VAL A 64 0.39 -12.36 -3.11
N ASP A 65 -0.07 -12.34 -4.36
CA ASP A 65 -0.13 -13.51 -5.24
C ASP A 65 1.27 -14.09 -5.50
N HIS A 66 2.29 -13.23 -5.62
CA HIS A 66 3.69 -13.64 -5.75
C HIS A 66 4.36 -14.06 -4.42
N GLY A 67 3.65 -13.96 -3.29
CA GLY A 67 4.18 -14.30 -1.96
C GLY A 67 5.24 -13.33 -1.42
N THR A 68 5.42 -12.17 -2.07
CA THR A 68 6.31 -11.10 -1.57
C THR A 68 5.70 -10.44 -0.34
N ILE A 69 4.37 -10.33 -0.33
CA ILE A 69 3.59 -9.95 0.84
C ILE A 69 2.81 -11.17 1.32
N GLN A 70 2.80 -11.41 2.63
CA GLN A 70 2.05 -12.50 3.25
C GLN A 70 0.90 -11.94 4.07
N ILE A 71 -0.27 -12.58 3.95
CA ILE A 71 -1.44 -12.28 4.77
C ILE A 71 -1.59 -13.41 5.79
N ILE A 72 -1.68 -13.06 7.08
CA ILE A 72 -1.80 -14.00 8.22
C ILE A 72 -3.06 -13.77 9.06
#